data_AF-A0A3P7JHS2-F1
#
_entry.id   AF-A0A3P7JHS2-F1
#
_cell.length_a   1.000
_cell.length_b   1.000
_cell.length_c   1.000
_cell.angle_alpha   90.00
_cell.angle_beta   90.00
_cell.angle_gamma   90.00
#
_symmetry.space_group_name_H-M   'P 1'
#
loop_
_entity.id
_entity.type
_entity.pdbx_description
1 polymer ?
#
loop_
_entity_poly.entity_id
_entity_poly.type
_entity_poly.pdbx_seq_one_letter_code
_entity_poly.pdbx_strand_id
1 'polypeptide(L)'
;MLLQSAFTDSSVRIQIDETEAAIRKRYTPEIALNGEPAEEPFSDVEIKSDSVLATTSDKRLKEPFSDVEIKSDSVLATTSDKRLKVVVVFKPFVIHIYNDCNELVGQVNRDGKLKFEEYRKKEEGKEYPEGFWEETFKSFTDSKPFGSSSVGVDISFIGFRTAYGLPEHADSFALKTTVGNTDPYRLYNLDVFEYEVDNPMSLYVAIPYIIAHKDNATVGALW
;
A
#
# COMPACT_ATOMS: atom_id res chain seq x y z
N MET A 1 -6.68 -11.63 3.48
CA MET A 1 -7.91 -10.89 3.12
C MET A 1 -7.49 -9.63 2.39
N LEU A 2 -8.06 -9.34 1.22
CA LEU A 2 -7.85 -8.08 0.48
C LEU A 2 -9.14 -7.29 0.58
N LEU A 3 -9.10 -6.10 1.16
CA LEU A 3 -10.18 -5.13 1.16
C LEU A 3 -9.80 -3.98 0.23
N GLN A 4 -10.64 -3.69 -0.75
CA GLN A 4 -10.45 -2.56 -1.65
C GLN A 4 -11.64 -1.64 -1.51
N SER A 5 -11.37 -0.35 -1.30
CA SER A 5 -12.38 0.71 -1.32
C SER A 5 -12.02 1.75 -2.39
N ALA A 6 -13.03 2.29 -3.05
CA ALA A 6 -12.88 3.45 -3.92
C ALA A 6 -13.63 4.63 -3.32
N PHE A 7 -13.06 5.82 -3.47
CA PHE A 7 -13.60 7.04 -2.89
C PHE A 7 -14.15 7.97 -3.99
N THR A 8 -14.91 8.97 -3.56
CA THR A 8 -15.60 9.91 -4.48
C THR A 8 -14.68 10.93 -5.16
N ASP A 9 -13.37 10.90 -4.86
CA ASP A 9 -12.38 11.90 -5.27
C ASP A 9 -11.30 11.35 -6.21
N SER A 10 -11.65 10.40 -7.07
CA SER A 10 -10.71 9.74 -8.00
C SER A 10 -9.56 9.02 -7.29
N SER A 11 -9.83 8.40 -6.13
CA SER A 11 -8.84 7.64 -5.38
C SER A 11 -9.34 6.24 -5.01
N VAL A 12 -8.39 5.35 -4.75
CA VAL A 12 -8.63 3.93 -4.46
C VAL A 12 -7.70 3.53 -3.32
N ARG A 13 -8.25 2.90 -2.29
CA ARG A 13 -7.51 2.31 -1.16
C ARG A 13 -7.45 0.80 -1.32
N ILE A 14 -6.25 0.27 -1.14
CA ILE A 14 -5.95 -1.16 -1.19
C ILE A 14 -5.42 -1.55 0.19
N GLN A 15 -6.13 -2.45 0.87
CA GLN A 15 -5.76 -2.92 2.20
C GLN A 15 -5.63 -4.44 2.18
N ILE A 16 -4.47 -4.95 2.55
CA ILE A 16 -4.20 -6.39 2.70
C ILE A 16 -4.00 -6.66 4.18
N ASP A 17 -4.74 -7.64 4.72
CA ASP A 17 -4.61 -8.04 6.12
C ASP A 17 -4.68 -9.58 6.26
N GLU A 18 -4.25 -10.06 7.41
CA GLU A 18 -4.43 -11.46 7.81
C GLU A 18 -5.91 -11.77 8.05
N THR A 19 -6.24 -13.06 8.06
CA THR A 19 -7.60 -13.50 8.40
C THR A 19 -7.82 -13.38 9.91
N GLU A 20 -9.07 -13.53 10.35
CA GLU A 20 -9.41 -13.54 11.79
C GLU A 20 -8.71 -14.66 12.59
N ALA A 21 -8.12 -15.65 11.90
CA ALA A 21 -7.31 -16.69 12.52
C ALA A 21 -5.92 -16.22 12.97
N ALA A 22 -5.51 -15.00 12.59
CA ALA A 22 -4.24 -14.42 13.01
C ALA A 22 -4.15 -14.35 14.54
N ILE A 23 -2.95 -14.61 15.07
CA ILE A 23 -2.73 -14.63 16.52
C ILE A 23 -2.86 -13.24 17.17
N ARG A 24 -2.94 -12.18 16.36
CA ARG A 24 -3.09 -10.78 16.76
C ARG A 24 -3.54 -9.93 15.56
N LYS A 25 -4.24 -8.82 15.83
CA LYS A 25 -4.55 -7.78 14.84
C LYS A 25 -3.33 -6.92 14.49
N ARG A 26 -3.16 -6.62 13.21
CA ARG A 26 -2.18 -5.64 12.72
C ARG A 26 -2.58 -4.22 13.12
N TYR A 27 -1.60 -3.34 13.15
CA TYR A 27 -1.83 -1.92 13.40
C TYR A 27 -2.39 -1.26 12.14
N THR A 28 -3.46 -0.48 12.30
CA THR A 28 -4.06 0.35 11.24
C THR A 28 -3.93 1.82 11.64
N PRO A 29 -3.29 2.68 10.83
CA PRO A 29 -3.01 4.08 11.19
C PRO A 29 -4.23 5.00 10.99
N GLU A 30 -5.31 4.77 11.75
CA GLU A 30 -6.59 5.51 11.64
C GLU A 30 -6.47 7.01 12.00
N ILE A 31 -5.46 7.38 12.81
CA ILE A 31 -5.27 8.74 13.36
C ILE A 31 -4.85 9.75 12.28
N ALA A 32 -4.22 9.29 11.18
CA ALA A 32 -3.72 10.17 10.12
C ALA A 32 -4.84 10.68 9.19
N LEU A 33 -6.04 10.12 9.31
CA LEU A 33 -7.19 10.45 8.48
C LEU A 33 -8.04 11.50 9.21
N ASN A 34 -8.42 12.59 8.53
CA ASN A 34 -9.32 13.61 9.08
C ASN A 34 -10.77 13.10 9.04
N GLY A 35 -11.03 12.06 9.83
CA GLY A 35 -12.11 11.10 9.63
C GLY A 35 -11.69 10.01 8.63
N GLU A 36 -12.03 8.75 8.90
CA GLU A 36 -11.95 7.70 7.88
C GLU A 36 -12.69 8.21 6.62
N PRO A 37 -12.11 8.09 5.41
CA PRO A 37 -12.81 8.48 4.21
C PRO A 37 -14.05 7.61 4.11
N ALA A 38 -15.23 8.18 4.42
CA ALA A 38 -16.51 7.51 4.69
C ALA A 38 -16.48 6.00 4.37
N GLU A 39 -15.89 5.22 5.27
CA GLU A 39 -15.84 3.77 5.12
C GLU A 39 -17.19 3.27 5.60
N GLU A 40 -18.13 3.14 4.68
CA GLU A 40 -19.38 2.49 5.02
C GLU A 40 -19.08 1.01 5.28
N PRO A 41 -19.31 0.49 6.51
CA PRO A 41 -19.01 -0.89 6.85
C PRO A 41 -19.79 -1.80 5.91
N PHE A 42 -19.08 -2.60 5.12
CA PHE A 42 -19.72 -3.65 4.36
C PHE A 42 -20.20 -4.71 5.34
N SER A 43 -21.50 -4.79 5.55
CA SER A 43 -22.11 -5.84 6.37
C SER A 43 -22.05 -7.20 5.66
N ASP A 44 -21.98 -7.17 4.33
CA ASP A 44 -21.82 -8.35 3.47
C ASP A 44 -21.24 -7.91 2.11
N VAL A 45 -20.30 -8.69 1.58
CA VAL A 45 -19.80 -8.54 0.21
C VAL A 45 -20.27 -9.76 -0.57
N GLU A 46 -21.42 -9.62 -1.23
CA GLU A 46 -21.98 -10.69 -2.04
C GLU A 46 -21.37 -10.61 -3.45
N ILE A 47 -20.43 -11.50 -3.73
CA ILE A 47 -19.86 -11.67 -5.07
C ILE A 47 -20.85 -12.52 -5.88
N LYS A 48 -21.67 -11.88 -6.72
CA LYS A 48 -22.52 -12.57 -7.72
C LYS A 48 -21.73 -12.74 -9.01
N SER A 49 -22.22 -13.57 -9.92
CA SER A 49 -21.59 -13.81 -11.23
C SER A 49 -21.39 -12.54 -12.09
N ASP A 50 -22.08 -11.45 -11.75
CA ASP A 50 -22.22 -10.24 -12.55
C ASP A 50 -22.18 -8.93 -11.73
N SER A 51 -21.98 -8.98 -10.41
CA SER A 51 -21.91 -7.77 -9.56
C SER A 51 -21.18 -8.02 -8.24
N VAL A 52 -20.39 -7.04 -7.78
CA VAL A 52 -19.96 -6.94 -6.36
C VAL A 52 -20.95 -6.02 -5.67
N LEU A 53 -21.85 -6.59 -4.86
CA LEU A 53 -22.74 -5.81 -4.01
C LEU A 53 -22.09 -5.65 -2.64
N ALA A 54 -21.65 -4.43 -2.36
CA ALA A 54 -21.08 -4.06 -1.08
C ALA A 54 -22.20 -3.36 -0.28
N THR A 55 -22.81 -4.09 0.67
CA THR A 55 -24.00 -3.59 1.39
C THR A 55 -23.57 -2.87 2.66
N THR A 56 -24.02 -1.64 2.83
CA THR A 56 -23.61 -0.81 3.96
C THR A 56 -24.57 -0.94 5.14
N SER A 57 -24.03 -0.87 6.36
CA SER A 57 -24.78 -1.10 7.61
C SER A 57 -26.02 -0.20 7.82
N ASP A 58 -26.15 0.90 7.07
CA ASP A 58 -27.22 1.89 7.16
C ASP A 58 -28.16 1.94 5.94
N LYS A 59 -28.04 0.99 4.99
CA LYS A 59 -28.92 0.82 3.81
C LYS A 59 -29.00 2.05 2.89
N ARG A 60 -28.02 2.97 2.92
CA ARG A 60 -27.93 4.12 1.99
C ARG A 60 -26.85 3.86 0.96
N LEU A 61 -27.25 3.46 -0.24
CA LEU A 61 -26.34 3.17 -1.34
C LEU A 61 -25.72 4.45 -1.91
N LYS A 62 -24.46 4.76 -1.57
CA LYS A 62 -23.54 5.41 -2.51
C LYS A 62 -22.59 4.36 -3.03
N GLU A 63 -22.88 3.82 -4.21
CA GLU A 63 -22.01 2.81 -4.81
C GLU A 63 -20.65 3.45 -5.13
N PRO A 64 -19.53 2.97 -4.53
CA PRO A 64 -18.20 3.55 -4.75
C PRO A 64 -17.72 3.36 -6.20
N PHE A 65 -18.36 2.44 -6.92
CA PHE A 65 -18.12 2.13 -8.32
C PHE A 65 -19.37 2.39 -9.15
N SER A 66 -19.21 2.92 -10.37
CA SER A 66 -20.32 3.09 -11.31
C SER A 66 -20.58 1.84 -12.15
N ASP A 67 -19.59 0.94 -12.23
CA ASP A 67 -19.63 -0.28 -13.04
C ASP A 67 -18.63 -1.30 -12.48
N VAL A 68 -19.02 -2.58 -12.47
CA VAL A 68 -18.19 -3.70 -12.00
C VAL A 68 -18.42 -4.90 -12.91
N GLU A 69 -17.34 -5.40 -13.53
CA GLU A 69 -17.34 -6.60 -14.36
C GLU A 69 -16.49 -7.68 -13.68
N ILE A 70 -17.07 -8.86 -13.45
CA ILE A 70 -16.40 -9.99 -12.80
C ILE A 70 -16.13 -11.09 -13.82
N LYS A 71 -14.89 -11.57 -13.85
CA LYS A 71 -14.42 -12.68 -14.68
C LYS A 71 -13.85 -13.77 -13.79
N SER A 72 -13.58 -14.94 -14.39
CA SER A 72 -13.01 -16.08 -13.68
C SER A 72 -11.61 -15.82 -13.12
N ASP A 73 -10.88 -14.87 -13.70
CA ASP A 73 -9.48 -14.56 -13.40
C ASP A 73 -9.23 -13.11 -12.97
N SER A 74 -10.27 -12.28 -13.00
CA SER A 74 -10.14 -10.84 -12.77
C SER A 74 -11.44 -10.16 -12.38
N VAL A 75 -11.34 -8.99 -11.75
CA VAL A 75 -12.43 -8.04 -11.52
C VAL A 75 -12.02 -6.69 -12.08
N LEU A 76 -12.89 -6.09 -12.89
CA LEU A 76 -12.78 -4.71 -13.36
C LEU A 76 -13.80 -3.87 -12.58
N ALA A 77 -13.39 -2.74 -12.05
CA ALA A 77 -14.27 -1.79 -11.40
C ALA A 77 -13.97 -0.36 -11.89
N THR A 78 -15.01 0.40 -12.20
CA THR A 78 -14.89 1.82 -12.59
C THR A 78 -15.37 2.69 -11.44
N THR A 79 -14.57 3.67 -11.02
CA THR A 79 -14.94 4.58 -9.92
C THR A 79 -16.21 5.36 -10.23
N SER A 80 -16.96 5.75 -9.19
CA SER A 80 -18.24 6.46 -9.34
C SER A 80 -18.16 7.74 -10.19
N ASP A 81 -17.04 8.45 -10.14
CA ASP A 81 -16.74 9.64 -10.96
C ASP A 81 -16.28 9.32 -12.40
N LYS A 82 -16.15 8.03 -12.72
CA LYS A 82 -15.69 7.46 -14.00
C LYS A 82 -14.27 7.87 -14.41
N ARG A 83 -13.48 8.37 -13.46
CA ARG A 83 -12.12 8.85 -13.73
C ARG A 83 -11.06 7.77 -13.64
N LEU A 84 -11.33 6.69 -12.92
CA LEU A 84 -10.42 5.56 -12.81
C LEU A 84 -11.12 4.25 -13.16
N LYS A 85 -10.37 3.36 -13.80
CA LYS A 85 -10.72 1.95 -13.93
C LYS A 85 -9.64 1.12 -13.24
N VAL A 86 -10.06 0.18 -12.41
CA VAL A 86 -9.19 -0.70 -11.65
C VAL A 86 -9.42 -2.14 -12.08
N VAL A 87 -8.37 -2.85 -12.44
CA VAL A 87 -8.43 -4.29 -12.78
C VAL A 87 -7.62 -5.06 -11.76
N VAL A 88 -8.28 -5.90 -10.97
CA VAL A 88 -7.64 -6.85 -10.06
C VAL A 88 -7.54 -8.19 -10.76
N VAL A 89 -6.32 -8.62 -11.09
CA VAL A 89 -6.03 -9.95 -11.65
C VAL A 89 -5.70 -10.88 -10.49
N PHE A 90 -6.27 -12.09 -10.48
CA PHE A 90 -6.14 -13.00 -9.34
C PHE A 90 -4.84 -13.82 -9.35
N LYS A 91 -4.38 -14.24 -10.54
CA LYS A 91 -3.26 -15.18 -10.66
C LYS A 91 -2.37 -14.91 -11.90
N PRO A 92 -1.14 -14.39 -11.72
CA PRO A 92 -0.61 -13.86 -10.45
C PRO A 92 -1.41 -12.65 -9.98
N PHE A 93 -1.41 -12.39 -8.66
CA PHE A 93 -2.11 -11.24 -8.10
C PHE A 93 -1.46 -9.94 -8.57
N VAL A 94 -2.19 -9.11 -9.33
CA VAL A 94 -1.73 -7.81 -9.82
C VAL A 94 -2.92 -6.85 -9.88
N ILE A 95 -2.70 -5.58 -9.55
CA ILE A 95 -3.72 -4.53 -9.73
C ILE A 95 -3.25 -3.58 -10.82
N HIS A 96 -4.10 -3.30 -11.80
CA HIS A 96 -3.89 -2.30 -12.85
C HIS A 96 -4.81 -1.10 -12.61
N ILE A 97 -4.29 0.11 -12.80
CA ILE A 97 -5.02 1.36 -12.63
C ILE A 97 -4.94 2.14 -13.95
N TYR A 98 -6.10 2.40 -14.55
CA TYR A 98 -6.26 3.18 -15.77
C TYR A 98 -6.96 4.51 -15.47
N ASN A 99 -6.57 5.56 -16.18
CA ASN A 99 -7.24 6.86 -16.12
C ASN A 99 -8.49 6.92 -17.04
N ASP A 100 -9.15 8.07 -17.06
CA ASP A 100 -10.32 8.39 -17.88
C ASP A 100 -10.04 8.32 -19.40
N CYS A 101 -8.79 8.55 -19.80
CA CYS A 101 -8.29 8.38 -21.15
C CYS A 101 -7.98 6.92 -21.51
N ASN A 102 -8.25 5.97 -20.61
CA ASN A 102 -7.97 4.54 -20.77
C ASN A 102 -6.47 4.22 -20.90
N GLU A 103 -5.60 5.08 -20.38
CA GLU A 103 -4.16 4.85 -20.28
C GLU A 103 -3.84 4.12 -18.96
N LEU A 104 -2.98 3.10 -19.02
CA LEU A 104 -2.43 2.47 -17.81
C LEU A 104 -1.48 3.44 -17.13
N VAL A 105 -1.81 3.88 -15.91
CA VAL A 105 -1.04 4.89 -15.16
C VAL A 105 -0.37 4.33 -13.90
N GLY A 106 -0.89 3.23 -13.35
CA GLY A 106 -0.36 2.61 -12.15
C GLY A 106 -0.51 1.09 -12.14
N GLN A 107 0.42 0.39 -11.49
CA GLN A 107 0.28 -1.03 -11.17
C GLN A 107 0.76 -1.32 -9.76
N VAL A 108 0.11 -2.27 -9.09
CA VAL A 108 0.53 -2.81 -7.79
C VAL A 108 0.84 -4.29 -7.94
N ASN A 109 1.97 -4.71 -7.38
CA ASN A 109 2.50 -6.07 -7.42
C ASN A 109 2.81 -6.60 -8.83
N ARG A 110 3.18 -5.72 -9.77
CA ARG A 110 3.52 -6.11 -11.15
C ARG A 110 4.73 -7.05 -11.19
N ASP A 111 5.73 -6.76 -10.36
CA ASP A 111 6.98 -7.53 -10.29
C ASP A 111 6.87 -8.74 -9.34
N GLY A 112 5.70 -8.96 -8.71
CA GLY A 112 5.50 -10.05 -7.77
C GLY A 112 6.27 -9.87 -6.46
N LYS A 113 6.56 -8.63 -6.04
CA LYS A 113 7.32 -8.34 -4.82
C LYS A 113 6.45 -8.18 -3.57
N LEU A 114 5.16 -8.48 -3.66
CA LEU A 114 4.27 -8.57 -2.50
C LEU A 114 4.88 -9.54 -1.48
N LYS A 115 5.25 -8.97 -0.33
CA LYS A 115 5.74 -9.66 0.84
C LYS A 115 4.76 -9.38 1.97
N PHE A 116 4.29 -10.44 2.60
CA PHE A 116 3.41 -10.34 3.74
C PHE A 116 3.80 -11.41 4.75
N GLU A 117 4.47 -11.00 5.83
CA GLU A 117 4.97 -11.93 6.85
C GLU A 117 3.95 -12.10 7.96
N GLU A 118 3.20 -13.20 7.91
CA GLU A 118 2.18 -13.57 8.90
C GLU A 118 2.75 -13.70 10.31
N TYR A 119 1.97 -13.24 11.29
CA TYR A 119 2.29 -13.44 12.69
C TYR A 119 2.34 -14.92 13.04
N ARG A 120 3.36 -15.31 13.81
CA ARG A 120 3.54 -16.70 14.24
C ARG A 120 4.05 -16.80 15.66
N LYS A 121 3.83 -17.95 16.28
CA LYS A 121 4.46 -18.30 17.56
C LYS A 121 5.81 -18.93 17.28
N LYS A 122 6.78 -18.68 18.18
CA LYS A 122 8.08 -19.33 18.11
C LYS A 122 7.93 -20.81 18.44
N GLU A 123 8.21 -21.66 17.46
CA GLU A 123 8.26 -23.11 17.63
C GLU A 123 9.65 -23.55 18.11
N GLU A 124 9.70 -24.38 19.14
CA GLU A 124 10.95 -24.96 19.65
C GLU A 124 11.56 -25.95 18.63
N GLY A 125 12.88 -25.89 18.43
CA GLY A 125 13.60 -26.76 17.48
C GLY A 125 13.47 -26.37 16.00
N LYS A 126 12.72 -25.32 15.66
CA LYS A 126 12.63 -24.80 14.29
C LYS A 126 13.69 -23.72 14.04
N GLU A 127 14.40 -23.85 12.94
CA GLU A 127 15.33 -22.82 12.47
C GLU A 127 14.58 -21.68 11.77
N TYR A 128 15.01 -20.45 12.01
CA TYR A 128 14.47 -19.24 11.39
C TYR A 128 15.62 -18.44 10.77
N PRO A 129 15.34 -17.59 9.76
CA PRO A 129 16.32 -16.65 9.25
C PRO A 129 16.93 -15.78 10.35
N GLU A 130 18.15 -15.32 10.13
CA GLU A 130 18.78 -14.32 10.99
C GLU A 130 17.88 -13.08 11.13
N GLY A 131 17.81 -12.53 12.35
CA GLY A 131 16.95 -11.40 12.65
C GLY A 131 15.45 -11.68 12.61
N PHE A 132 15.00 -12.92 12.41
CA PHE A 132 13.56 -13.22 12.41
C PHE A 132 12.91 -12.99 13.79
N TRP A 133 13.65 -13.22 14.87
CA TRP A 133 13.18 -13.03 16.26
C TRP A 133 13.95 -11.88 16.91
N GLU A 134 14.55 -12.11 18.08
CA GLU A 134 15.32 -11.12 18.81
C GLU A 134 16.45 -10.54 17.94
N GLU A 135 16.58 -9.21 17.98
CA GLU A 135 17.58 -8.46 17.22
C GLU A 135 18.28 -7.45 18.15
N THR A 136 19.58 -7.26 17.95
CA THR A 136 20.38 -6.32 18.73
C THR A 136 20.99 -5.26 17.84
N PHE A 137 20.77 -3.98 18.17
CA PHE A 137 21.42 -2.84 17.53
C PHE A 137 22.18 -2.04 18.59
N LYS A 138 23.51 -1.98 18.46
CA LYS A 138 24.41 -1.43 19.49
C LYS A 138 24.18 -2.13 20.84
N SER A 139 23.81 -1.38 21.88
CA SER A 139 23.53 -1.90 23.23
C SER A 139 22.05 -2.20 23.47
N PHE A 140 21.19 -2.08 22.45
CA PHE A 140 19.75 -2.25 22.58
C PHE A 140 19.31 -3.56 21.93
N THR A 141 18.56 -4.36 22.68
CA THR A 141 18.00 -5.63 22.21
C THR A 141 16.49 -5.52 22.12
N ASP A 142 15.94 -5.67 20.93
CA ASP A 142 14.51 -5.85 20.70
C ASP A 142 14.16 -7.34 20.83
N SER A 143 13.30 -7.66 21.79
CA SER A 143 12.83 -9.03 22.04
C SER A 143 11.95 -9.61 20.92
N LYS A 144 11.36 -8.75 20.06
CA LYS A 144 10.49 -9.08 18.93
C LYS A 144 9.57 -10.31 19.18
N PRO A 145 8.61 -10.21 20.12
CA PRO A 145 7.87 -11.37 20.64
C PRO A 145 7.00 -12.10 19.61
N PHE A 146 6.70 -11.44 18.48
CA PHE A 146 5.90 -12.00 17.38
C PHE A 146 6.72 -12.25 16.11
N GLY A 147 8.04 -12.13 16.20
CA GLY A 147 8.96 -12.31 15.08
C GLY A 147 8.78 -11.27 13.98
N SER A 148 9.37 -11.55 12.83
CA SER A 148 9.28 -10.67 11.67
C SER A 148 7.84 -10.64 11.15
N SER A 149 7.32 -9.44 10.94
CA SER A 149 5.94 -9.20 10.52
C SER A 149 5.86 -8.12 9.44
N SER A 150 6.92 -8.00 8.63
CA SER A 150 7.01 -6.99 7.58
C SER A 150 5.95 -7.18 6.49
N VAL A 151 5.57 -6.06 5.90
CA VAL A 151 4.71 -6.01 4.71
C VAL A 151 5.39 -5.12 3.67
N GLY A 152 5.25 -5.47 2.40
CA GLY A 152 5.80 -4.70 1.30
C GLY A 152 5.19 -5.12 -0.03
N VAL A 153 5.16 -4.20 -0.99
CA VAL A 153 4.67 -4.45 -2.35
C VAL A 153 5.37 -3.50 -3.30
N ASP A 154 5.54 -3.89 -4.56
CA ASP A 154 5.96 -2.96 -5.60
C ASP A 154 4.78 -2.14 -6.13
N ILE A 155 5.00 -0.83 -6.28
CA ILE A 155 4.10 0.10 -6.95
C ILE A 155 4.84 0.67 -8.15
N SER A 156 4.25 0.55 -9.34
CA SER A 156 4.81 1.03 -10.59
C SER A 156 3.99 2.21 -11.13
N PHE A 157 4.61 3.36 -11.34
CA PHE A 157 4.02 4.50 -12.04
C PHE A 157 4.36 4.42 -13.54
N ILE A 158 3.37 4.12 -14.37
CA ILE A 158 3.58 3.75 -15.78
C ILE A 158 3.68 4.99 -16.67
N GLY A 159 4.81 5.10 -17.39
CA GLY A 159 5.08 6.23 -18.28
C GLY A 159 5.59 7.50 -17.57
N PHE A 160 5.91 7.41 -16.28
CA PHE A 160 6.49 8.49 -15.50
C PHE A 160 8.01 8.29 -15.37
N ARG A 161 8.77 9.38 -15.50
CA ARG A 161 10.26 9.34 -15.44
C ARG A 161 10.82 9.73 -14.09
N THR A 162 10.07 10.49 -13.30
CA THR A 162 10.54 11.09 -12.05
C THR A 162 9.44 11.03 -11.00
N ALA A 163 9.83 10.72 -9.78
CA ALA A 163 8.97 10.74 -8.61
C ALA A 163 9.50 11.74 -7.57
N TYR A 164 8.61 12.17 -6.67
CA TYR A 164 8.81 13.21 -5.67
C TYR A 164 8.12 12.79 -4.37
N GLY A 165 8.48 13.42 -3.26
CA GLY A 165 7.84 13.18 -1.96
C GLY A 165 8.73 12.36 -1.03
N LEU A 166 8.10 11.49 -0.23
CA LEU A 166 8.74 10.73 0.84
C LEU A 166 9.60 11.58 1.80
N PRO A 167 9.20 12.80 2.23
CA PRO A 167 10.02 13.59 3.13
C PRO A 167 10.09 12.95 4.54
N GLU A 168 11.07 13.27 5.37
CA GLU A 168 12.08 14.33 5.24
C GLU A 168 13.49 13.79 4.99
N HIS A 169 14.14 14.28 3.91
CA HIS A 169 15.52 13.96 3.55
C HIS A 169 16.23 15.24 3.11
N ALA A 170 17.50 15.39 3.51
CA ALA A 170 18.37 16.46 3.03
C ALA A 170 18.92 16.11 1.65
N ASP A 171 18.03 15.94 0.68
CA ASP A 171 18.33 15.43 -0.66
C ASP A 171 17.65 16.27 -1.76
N SER A 172 17.86 15.91 -3.02
CA SER A 172 17.20 16.58 -4.15
C SER A 172 15.68 16.42 -4.11
N PHE A 173 14.96 17.43 -4.61
CA PHE A 173 13.49 17.39 -4.70
C PHE A 173 12.97 16.20 -5.52
N ALA A 174 13.62 15.92 -6.65
CA ALA A 174 13.37 14.71 -7.42
C ALA A 174 14.06 13.51 -6.74
N LEU A 175 13.31 12.43 -6.52
CA LEU A 175 13.86 11.22 -5.92
C LEU A 175 14.87 10.55 -6.85
N LYS A 176 16.01 10.16 -6.28
CA LYS A 176 17.08 9.45 -6.99
C LYS A 176 16.74 7.95 -7.08
N THR A 177 17.23 7.28 -8.12
CA THR A 177 17.19 5.81 -8.16
C THR A 177 18.04 5.24 -7.03
N THR A 178 17.51 4.27 -6.30
CA THR A 178 18.21 3.61 -5.18
C THR A 178 18.94 2.35 -5.65
N VAL A 179 18.29 1.51 -6.46
CA VAL A 179 18.88 0.27 -6.99
C VAL A 179 20.19 0.56 -7.75
N GLY A 180 21.29 -0.02 -7.26
CA GLY A 180 22.62 0.11 -7.86
C GLY A 180 23.29 1.48 -7.68
N ASN A 181 22.73 2.36 -6.86
CA ASN A 181 23.22 3.73 -6.67
C ASN A 181 23.35 4.12 -5.20
N THR A 182 22.31 3.90 -4.38
CA THR A 182 22.28 4.29 -2.96
C THR A 182 21.33 3.39 -2.15
N ASP A 183 21.39 3.49 -0.82
CA ASP A 183 20.42 2.85 0.06
C ASP A 183 18.97 3.34 -0.22
N PRO A 184 17.93 2.56 0.14
CA PRO A 184 16.54 3.00 0.05
C PRO A 184 16.28 4.26 0.89
N TYR A 185 15.39 5.14 0.41
CA TYR A 185 14.84 6.22 1.23
C TYR A 185 14.21 5.63 2.49
N ARG A 186 14.74 6.02 3.65
CA ARG A 186 14.27 5.52 4.93
C ARG A 186 13.26 6.50 5.52
N LEU A 187 12.12 5.97 5.97
CA LEU A 187 11.09 6.70 6.68
C LEU A 187 11.01 6.17 8.10
N TYR A 188 11.69 6.87 9.01
CA TYR A 188 11.72 6.55 10.44
C TYR A 188 12.18 7.79 11.18
N ASN A 189 11.31 8.44 11.96
CA ASN A 189 11.63 9.71 12.61
C ASN A 189 12.81 9.53 13.57
N LEU A 190 13.90 10.26 13.32
CA LEU A 190 15.14 10.19 14.07
C LEU A 190 15.62 11.60 14.41
N ASP A 191 16.28 11.71 15.57
CA ASP A 191 17.11 12.87 15.88
C ASP A 191 18.53 12.60 15.34
N VAL A 192 18.83 13.14 14.16
CA VAL A 192 20.12 12.96 13.50
C VAL A 192 20.98 14.20 13.76
N PHE A 193 21.98 14.02 14.62
CA PHE A 193 22.98 15.07 14.91
C PHE A 193 23.84 15.34 13.67
N GLU A 194 23.96 16.61 13.29
CA GLU A 194 24.78 17.06 12.15
C GLU A 194 24.55 16.24 10.88
N TYR A 195 23.30 16.20 10.41
CA TYR A 195 22.96 15.44 9.20
C TYR A 195 23.76 15.91 7.97
N GLU A 196 24.10 14.95 7.12
CA GLU A 196 24.74 15.20 5.81
C GLU A 196 23.70 15.51 4.73
N VAL A 197 24.13 16.14 3.64
CA VAL A 197 23.30 16.45 2.46
C VAL A 197 23.52 15.41 1.35
N ASP A 198 22.58 15.34 0.40
CA ASP A 198 22.56 14.40 -0.73
C ASP A 198 22.49 12.92 -0.31
N ASN A 199 21.76 12.63 0.78
CA ASN A 199 21.70 11.32 1.41
C ASN A 199 20.24 10.87 1.71
N PRO A 200 19.85 9.60 1.43
CA PRO A 200 18.50 9.07 1.70
C PRO A 200 18.22 8.68 3.17
N MET A 201 19.11 8.98 4.11
CA MET A 201 18.91 8.74 5.54
C MET A 201 17.71 9.49 6.10
N SER A 202 16.88 8.81 6.92
CA SER A 202 15.73 9.44 7.59
C SER A 202 16.16 10.63 8.44
N LEU A 203 15.31 11.66 8.50
CA LEU A 203 15.43 12.78 9.43
C LEU A 203 14.24 12.80 10.42
N TYR A 204 13.70 13.98 10.74
CA TYR A 204 12.82 14.20 11.88
C TYR A 204 11.35 13.83 11.62
N VAL A 205 10.96 13.81 10.34
CA VAL A 205 9.58 13.55 9.90
C VAL A 205 9.54 12.45 8.84
N ALA A 206 8.47 11.67 8.85
CA ALA A 206 8.16 10.68 7.83
C ALA A 206 6.74 10.90 7.29
N ILE A 207 6.63 11.22 6.00
CA ILE A 207 5.36 11.26 5.28
C ILE A 207 5.45 10.26 4.13
N PRO A 208 4.75 9.10 4.21
CA PRO A 208 4.84 8.02 3.23
C PRO A 208 3.99 8.30 1.97
N TYR A 209 4.13 9.51 1.42
CA TYR A 209 3.43 9.96 0.21
C TYR A 209 4.41 10.19 -0.92
N ILE A 210 4.18 9.52 -2.05
CA ILE A 210 4.98 9.63 -3.26
C ILE A 210 4.10 10.08 -4.43
N ILE A 211 4.65 10.96 -5.27
CA ILE A 211 3.97 11.52 -6.45
C ILE A 211 4.85 11.29 -7.66
N ALA A 212 4.26 10.91 -8.79
CA ALA A 212 4.90 10.90 -10.09
C ALA A 212 4.14 11.84 -11.04
N HIS A 213 4.89 12.65 -11.79
CA HIS A 213 4.33 13.69 -12.67
C HIS A 213 4.91 13.61 -14.09
N LYS A 214 4.06 13.81 -15.09
CA LYS A 214 4.38 13.99 -16.52
C LYS A 214 3.47 15.07 -17.10
N ASP A 215 3.78 15.57 -18.29
CA ASP A 215 3.10 16.72 -18.93
C ASP A 215 1.57 16.69 -18.89
N ASN A 216 0.94 15.51 -18.98
CA ASN A 216 -0.51 15.34 -19.05
C ASN A 216 -1.12 14.51 -17.91
N ALA A 217 -0.35 14.11 -16.89
CA ALA A 217 -0.89 13.33 -15.77
C ALA A 217 -0.06 13.47 -14.49
N THR A 218 -0.74 13.30 -13.35
CA THR A 218 -0.12 13.15 -12.04
C THR A 218 -0.77 11.97 -11.33
N VAL A 219 0.04 11.11 -10.74
CA VAL A 219 -0.41 10.01 -9.89
C VAL A 219 0.32 10.06 -8.58
N GLY A 220 -0.30 9.57 -7.51
CA GLY A 220 0.36 9.46 -6.22
C GLY A 220 -0.07 8.19 -5.50
N ALA A 221 0.75 7.79 -4.53
CA ALA A 221 0.46 6.72 -3.61
C ALA A 221 0.78 7.18 -2.19
N LEU A 222 -0.16 6.94 -1.28
CA LEU A 222 0.03 7.06 0.15
C LEU A 222 0.09 5.64 0.72
N TRP A 223 1.18 5.31 1.39
CA TRP A 223 1.41 4.00 2.00
C TRP A 223 0.98 3.99 3.47
#